data_AF-J2E799-F1
#
_entry.id   AF-J2E799-F1
#
_cell.length_a   1.000
_cell.length_b   1.000
_cell.length_c   1.000
_cell.angle_alpha   90.00
_cell.angle_beta   90.00
_cell.angle_gamma   90.00
#
_symmetry.space_group_name_H-M   'P 1'
#
loop_
_entity.id
_entity.type
_entity.pdbx_description
1 polymer ?
#
loop_
_entity_poly.entity_id
_entity_poly.type
_entity_poly.pdbx_seq_one_letter_code
_entity_poly.pdbx_strand_id
1 'polypeptide(L)' 'MSSTDAVQRRLDTYFQRATDNVNDAAMNAADTQSLDDMHAFVTSMNGMSVAVNAATQQTTAHHNLAKAIIDAMP' A
#
# COMPACT_ATOMS: atom_id res chain seq x y z
N MET A 1 -5.59 22.08 1.36
CA MET A 1 -4.99 20.77 1.69
C MET A 1 -3.55 20.80 1.21
N SER A 2 -2.57 20.40 2.03
CA SER A 2 -1.17 20.38 1.58
C SER A 2 -0.98 19.27 0.54
N SER A 3 0.05 19.37 -0.32
CA SER A 3 0.35 18.32 -1.29
C SER A 3 0.63 16.97 -0.60
N THR A 4 1.18 17.01 0.62
CA THR A 4 1.52 15.83 1.41
C THR A 4 0.26 15.09 1.89
N ASP A 5 -0.76 15.81 2.37
CA ASP A 5 -2.03 15.20 2.80
C ASP A 5 -2.75 14.53 1.62
N ALA A 6 -2.65 15.13 0.43
CA ALA A 6 -3.22 14.58 -0.79
C ALA A 6 -2.49 13.30 -1.24
N VAL A 7 -1.16 13.27 -1.11
CA VAL A 7 -0.35 12.07 -1.39
C VAL A 7 -0.67 10.96 -0.39
N GLN A 8 -0.74 11.27 0.90
CA GLN A 8 -1.10 10.32 1.95
C GLN A 8 -2.47 9.70 1.70
N ARG A 9 -3.50 10.51 1.47
CA ARG A 9 -4.86 10.02 1.19
C ARG A 9 -4.90 9.12 -0.05
N ARG A 10 -4.09 9.43 -1.06
CA ARG A 10 -3.99 8.61 -2.28
C ARG A 10 -3.32 7.27 -1.99
N LEU A 11 -2.24 7.26 -1.20
CA LEU A 11 -1.57 6.03 -0.76
C LEU A 11 -2.51 5.16 0.10
N ASP A 12 -3.24 5.75 1.04
CA ASP A 12 -4.24 5.05 1.85
C ASP A 12 -5.33 4.41 0.98
N THR A 13 -5.82 5.15 -0.03
CA THR A 13 -6.82 4.64 -0.98
C THR A 13 -6.28 3.47 -1.80
N TYR A 14 -5.02 3.55 -2.25
CA TYR A 14 -4.39 2.45 -2.98
C TYR A 14 -4.15 1.23 -2.10
N PHE A 15 -3.75 1.43 -0.85
CA PHE A 15 -3.54 0.35 0.11
C PHE A 15 -4.85 -0.38 0.41
N GLN A 16 -5.94 0.36 0.64
CA GLN A 16 -7.26 -0.22 0.86
C GLN A 16 -7.70 -1.06 -0.36
N ARG A 17 -7.60 -0.51 -1.57
CA ARG A 17 -7.95 -1.23 -2.80
C ARG A 17 -7.10 -2.48 -3.02
N ALA A 18 -5.80 -2.41 -2.72
CA ALA A 18 -4.93 -3.58 -2.84
C ALA A 18 -5.31 -4.67 -1.82
N THR A 19 -5.72 -4.28 -0.62
CA THR A 19 -6.20 -5.20 0.42
C THR A 19 -7.49 -5.88 0.00
N ASP A 20 -8.46 -5.09 -0.48
CA ASP A 20 -9.76 -5.59 -0.96
C ASP A 20 -9.55 -6.57 -2.13
N ASN A 21 -8.70 -6.22 -3.10
CA ASN A 21 -8.38 -7.09 -4.24
C ASN A 21 -7.70 -8.40 -3.85
N VAL A 22 -6.81 -8.39 -2.86
CA VAL A 22 -6.18 -9.62 -2.34
C VAL A 22 -7.23 -10.48 -1.65
N ASN A 23 -8.09 -9.87 -0.84
CA ASN A 23 -9.14 -10.58 -0.12
C ASN A 23 -10.13 -11.24 -1.09
N ASP A 24 -10.61 -10.50 -2.09
CA ASP A 24 -11.53 -11.02 -3.11
C ASP A 24 -10.88 -12.16 -3.91
N ALA A 25 -9.63 -11.99 -4.33
CA ALA A 25 -8.91 -13.03 -5.05
C ALA A 25 -8.66 -14.28 -4.19
N ALA A 26 -8.41 -14.11 -2.89
CA ALA A 26 -8.26 -15.23 -1.95
C ALA A 26 -9.57 -16.00 -1.77
N MET A 27 -10.70 -15.30 -1.64
CA MET A 27 -12.02 -15.92 -1.53
C MET A 27 -12.36 -16.71 -2.80
N ASN A 28 -12.16 -16.11 -3.97
CA ASN A 28 -12.40 -16.79 -5.25
C ASN A 28 -11.51 -18.03 -5.42
N ALA A 29 -10.21 -17.93 -5.11
CA ALA A 29 -9.29 -19.05 -5.21
C ALA A 29 -9.63 -20.19 -4.24
N ALA A 30 -10.15 -19.86 -3.05
CA ALA A 30 -10.60 -20.85 -2.07
C ALA A 30 -11.85 -21.61 -2.53
N ASP A 31 -12.78 -20.92 -3.20
CA ASP A 31 -14.05 -21.50 -3.65
C ASP A 31 -13.91 -22.36 -4.91
N THR A 32 -13.06 -21.97 -5.86
CA THR A 32 -13.02 -22.60 -7.19
C THR A 32 -11.90 -23.63 -7.35
N GLN A 33 -10.85 -23.57 -6.52
CA GLN A 33 -9.58 -24.31 -6.72
C GLN A 33 -8.99 -24.17 -8.14
N SER A 34 -9.36 -23.11 -8.86
CA SER A 34 -8.92 -22.86 -10.23
C SER A 34 -7.49 -22.33 -10.23
N LEU A 35 -6.67 -22.80 -11.17
CA LEU A 35 -5.31 -22.28 -11.38
C LEU A 35 -5.32 -20.80 -11.80
N ASP A 36 -6.34 -20.37 -12.54
CA ASP A 36 -6.49 -18.97 -12.95
C ASP A 36 -6.77 -18.07 -11.73
N ASP A 37 -7.61 -18.53 -10.79
CA ASP A 37 -7.92 -17.77 -9.58
C ASP A 37 -6.72 -17.76 -8.61
N MET A 38 -5.96 -18.86 -8.53
CA MET A 38 -4.68 -18.86 -7.80
C MET A 38 -3.68 -17.88 -8.42
N HIS A 39 -3.60 -17.80 -9.74
CA HIS A 39 -2.73 -16.84 -10.42
C HIS A 39 -3.20 -15.39 -10.19
N ALA A 40 -4.51 -15.14 -10.20
CA ALA A 40 -5.09 -13.84 -9.87
C ALA A 40 -4.75 -13.44 -8.42
N PHE A 41 -4.84 -14.37 -7.47
CA PHE A 41 -4.44 -14.15 -6.08
C PHE A 41 -2.96 -13.77 -5.95
N VAL A 42 -2.05 -14.51 -6.58
CA VAL A 42 -0.61 -14.19 -6.57
C VAL A 42 -0.35 -12.81 -7.21
N THR A 43 -1.06 -12.49 -8.29
CA THR A 43 -0.95 -11.17 -8.94
C THR A 43 -1.42 -10.05 -8.00
N SER A 44 -2.55 -10.23 -7.30
CA SER A 44 -3.03 -9.28 -6.31
C SER A 44 -2.05 -9.11 -5.14
N MET A 45 -1.41 -10.19 -4.68
CA MET A 45 -0.37 -10.12 -3.63
C MET A 45 0.83 -9.27 -4.06
N ASN A 46 1.26 -9.37 -5.32
CA ASN A 46 2.31 -8.49 -5.84
C ASN A 46 1.89 -7.01 -5.81
N GLY A 47 0.64 -6.70 -6.15
CA GLY A 47 0.08 -5.35 -6.03
C GLY A 47 0.08 -4.82 -4.58
N MET A 48 -0.30 -5.68 -3.63
CA MET A 48 -0.25 -5.38 -2.19
C MET A 48 1.19 -5.10 -1.71
N SER A 49 2.16 -5.87 -2.18
CA SER A 49 3.58 -5.65 -1.85
C SER A 49 4.05 -4.25 -2.26
N VAL A 50 3.68 -3.78 -3.44
CA VAL A 50 3.99 -2.42 -3.91
C VAL A 50 3.33 -1.36 -3.02
N ALA A 51 2.06 -1.57 -2.63
CA ALA A 51 1.34 -0.65 -1.75
C ALA A 51 2.00 -0.54 -0.36
N VAL A 52 2.40 -1.68 0.23
CA VAL A 52 3.15 -1.71 1.51
C VAL A 52 4.46 -0.94 1.37
N ASN A 53 5.22 -1.19 0.31
CA ASN A 53 6.50 -0.53 0.07
C ASN A 53 6.35 1.01 -0.05
N ALA A 54 5.28 1.46 -0.70
CA ALA A 54 4.98 2.89 -0.81
C ALA A 54 4.64 3.52 0.54
N ALA A 55 3.85 2.83 1.38
CA ALA A 55 3.53 3.29 2.74
C ALA A 55 4.77 3.37 3.64
N THR A 56 5.68 2.39 3.55
CA THR A 56 6.97 2.42 4.26
C THR A 56 7.81 3.61 3.83
N GLN A 57 7.98 3.84 2.53
CA GLN A 57 8.74 4.98 2.00
C GLN A 57 8.14 6.32 2.45
N GLN A 58 6.81 6.44 2.47
CA GLN A 58 6.13 7.63 2.97
C GLN A 58 6.49 7.90 4.43
N THR A 59 6.44 6.86 5.28
CA THR A 59 6.80 6.96 6.70
C THR A 59 8.25 7.40 6.89
N THR A 60 9.18 6.81 6.13
CA THR A 60 10.59 7.21 6.13
C THR A 60 10.78 8.67 5.71
N ALA A 61 10.07 9.13 4.67
CA ALA A 61 10.12 10.52 4.24
C ALA A 61 9.62 11.48 5.32
N HIS A 62 8.49 11.19 5.96
CA HIS A 62 7.97 12.00 7.07
C HIS A 62 8.94 12.05 8.25
N HIS A 63 9.54 10.91 8.61
CA HIS A 63 10.53 10.85 9.68
C HIS A 63 11.76 11.72 9.37
N ASN A 64 12.32 11.59 8.16
CA ASN A 64 13.50 12.36 7.75
C ASN A 64 13.20 13.87 7.68
N LEU A 65 12.01 14.26 7.22
CA LEU A 65 11.57 15.66 7.23
C LEU A 65 11.44 16.20 8.65
N ALA A 66 10.80 15.46 9.55
CA ALA A 66 10.67 15.86 10.95
C ALA A 66 12.04 16.01 11.62
N LYS A 67 12.95 15.06 11.37
CA LYS A 67 14.32 15.14 11.86
C LYS A 67 15.05 16.38 11.33
N ALA A 68 14.98 16.65 10.03
CA ALA A 68 15.62 17.83 9.43
C ALA A 68 15.08 19.15 10.00
N ILE A 69 13.77 19.22 10.30
CA ILE A 69 13.17 20.39 10.96
C ILE A 69 13.74 20.56 12.37
N ILE A 70 13.80 19.48 13.15
CA ILE A 70 14.36 19.50 14.52
C ILE A 70 15.83 19.92 14.49
N ASP A 71 16.63 19.32 13.61
CA ASP A 71 18.06 19.62 13.47
C ASP A 71 18.31 21.07 13.00
N ALA A 72 17.34 21.70 12.32
CA ALA A 72 17.42 23.08 11.88
C ALA A 72 16.95 24.11 12.93
N MET A 73 16.37 23.67 14.07
CA MET A 73 16.02 24.56 15.16
C MET A 73 17.26 24.87 16.02
N PRO A 74 17.51 26.14 16.38
CA PRO A 74 18.65 26.56 17.19
C PRO A 74 18.58 26.08 18.64
#